data_AF-A0A963T1Z3-F1
#
_entry.id   AF-A0A963T1Z3-F1
#
_cell.length_a   1.000
_cell.length_b   1.000
_cell.length_c   1.000
_cell.angle_alpha   90.00
_cell.angle_beta   90.00
_cell.angle_gamma   90.00
#
_symmetry.space_group_name_H-M   'P 1'
#
loop_
_entity.id
_entity.type
_entity.pdbx_description
1 polymer ?
#
loop_
_entity_poly.entity_id
_entity_poly.type
_entity_poly.pdbx_seq_one_letter_code
_entity_poly.pdbx_strand_id
1 'polypeptide(L)' 'MHDGKSEKTRALEARISDFMANHIYPNEHRYYRESEIGGPWRVQPVIEELKPKARAAGLWNLFLPDSEDG' A
#
# COMPACT_ATOMS: atom_id res chain seq x y z
N MET A 1 -18.16 26.06 5.15
CA MET A 1 -17.27 25.45 4.16
C MET A 1 -16.07 24.93 4.96
N HIS A 2 -15.92 23.61 5.06
CA HIS A 2 -14.81 22.98 5.80
C HIS A 2 -13.69 22.74 4.78
N ASP A 3 -12.87 23.75 4.52
CA ASP A 3 -11.98 23.80 3.35
C ASP A 3 -10.57 23.22 3.63
N GLY A 4 -10.42 22.36 4.66
CA GLY A 4 -9.14 21.81 5.08
C GLY A 4 -9.17 20.30 5.34
N LYS A 5 -8.13 19.60 4.88
CA LYS A 5 -7.89 18.18 5.23
C LYS A 5 -7.74 18.04 6.74
N SER A 6 -8.40 17.04 7.34
CA SER A 6 -8.24 16.71 8.76
C SER A 6 -6.81 16.31 9.10
N GLU A 7 -6.41 16.43 10.37
CA GLU A 7 -5.09 15.93 10.82
C GLU A 7 -4.93 14.42 10.57
N LYS A 8 -6.01 13.64 10.77
CA LYS A 8 -6.05 12.20 10.43
C LYS A 8 -5.71 11.97 8.96
N THR A 9 -6.30 12.77 8.06
CA THR A 9 -6.03 12.69 6.61
C THR A 9 -4.58 13.04 6.28
N ARG A 10 -4.03 14.13 6.85
CA ARG A 10 -2.64 14.56 6.62
C ARG A 10 -1.64 13.51 7.10
N ALA A 11 -1.87 12.92 8.27
CA ALA A 11 -1.03 11.86 8.80
C ALA A 11 -1.07 10.59 7.93
N LEU A 12 -2.25 10.24 7.41
CA LEU A 12 -2.40 9.11 6.49
C LEU A 12 -1.67 9.35 5.16
N GLU A 13 -1.78 10.54 4.57
CA GLU A 13 -1.07 10.91 3.35
C GLU A 13 0.46 10.81 3.49
N ALA A 14 0.99 11.28 4.62
CA ALA A 14 2.42 11.14 4.92
C ALA A 14 2.84 9.67 4.99
N ARG A 15 2.10 8.84 5.74
CA ARG A 15 2.37 7.38 5.84
C ARG A 15 2.31 6.68 4.49
N ILE A 16 1.33 7.01 3.65
CA ILE A 16 1.22 6.47 2.29
C ILE A 16 2.44 6.89 1.47
N SER A 17 2.79 8.18 1.48
CA SER A 17 3.92 8.71 0.69
C SER A 17 5.23 8.03 1.06
N ASP A 18 5.48 7.88 2.37
CA ASP A 18 6.67 7.19 2.89
C ASP A 18 6.67 5.71 2.52
N PHE A 19 5.53 5.02 2.60
CA PHE A 19 5.44 3.62 2.20
C PHE A 19 5.68 3.43 0.70
N MET A 20 5.15 4.35 -0.14
CA MET A 20 5.38 4.33 -1.57
C MET A 20 6.87 4.49 -1.90
N ALA A 21 7.53 5.51 -1.31
CA ALA A 21 8.95 5.78 -1.50
C ALA A 21 9.86 4.63 -1.04
N ASN A 22 9.58 4.06 0.12
CA ASN A 22 10.46 3.06 0.75
C ASN A 22 10.20 1.62 0.29
N HIS A 23 8.99 1.32 -0.22
CA HIS A 23 8.60 -0.06 -0.50
C HIS A 23 8.01 -0.29 -1.88
N ILE A 24 7.24 0.64 -2.45
CA ILE A 24 6.55 0.40 -3.72
C ILE A 24 7.44 0.76 -4.90
N TYR A 25 7.88 2.03 -5.01
CA TYR A 25 8.70 2.49 -6.15
C TYR A 25 9.99 1.66 -6.34
N PRO A 26 10.74 1.29 -5.28
CA PRO A 26 11.93 0.45 -5.44
C PRO A 26 11.62 -0.96 -5.99
N ASN A 27 10.38 -1.44 -5.85
CA ASN A 27 9.97 -2.79 -6.23
C ASN A 27 9.15 -2.85 -7.53
N GLU A 28 8.83 -1.72 -8.19
CA GLU A 28 8.03 -1.72 -9.42
C GLU A 28 8.67 -2.56 -10.53
N HIS A 29 9.97 -2.37 -10.79
CA HIS A 29 10.69 -3.17 -11.79
C HIS A 29 10.69 -4.66 -11.46
N ARG A 30 10.76 -5.02 -10.17
CA ARG A 30 10.69 -6.43 -9.73
C ARG A 30 9.29 -7.00 -9.98
N TYR A 31 8.24 -6.25 -9.64
CA TYR A 31 6.85 -6.64 -9.88
C TYR A 31 6.58 -6.95 -11.36
N TYR A 32 7.05 -6.09 -12.27
CA TYR A 32 6.89 -6.31 -13.71
C TYR A 32 7.60 -7.58 -14.17
N ARG A 33 8.88 -7.77 -13.79
CA ARG A 33 9.62 -9.00 -14.14
C ARG A 33 8.97 -10.26 -13.59
N GLU A 34 8.52 -10.23 -12.33
CA GLU A 34 7.83 -11.39 -11.73
C GLU A 34 6.52 -11.71 -12.44
N SER A 35 5.81 -10.70 -12.95
CA SER A 35 4.57 -10.87 -13.71
C SER A 35 4.83 -11.48 -15.10
N GLU A 36 5.90 -11.07 -15.78
CA GLU A 36 6.30 -11.65 -17.08
C GLU A 36 6.69 -13.13 -16.95
N ILE A 37 7.44 -13.48 -15.89
CA ILE A 37 7.88 -14.87 -15.64
C ILE A 37 6.72 -15.74 -15.17
N GLY A 38 5.86 -15.22 -14.30
CA GLY A 38 4.81 -15.98 -13.64
C GLY A 38 3.56 -16.22 -14.50
N GLY A 39 3.33 -15.38 -15.51
CA GLY A 39 2.09 -15.38 -16.27
C GLY A 39 0.92 -14.74 -15.51
N PRO A 40 -0.23 -14.55 -16.18
CA PRO A 40 -1.32 -13.67 -15.72
C PRO A 40 -2.04 -14.13 -14.44
N TRP A 41 -1.87 -15.39 -14.03
CA TRP A 41 -2.62 -15.99 -12.91
C TRP A 41 -1.75 -16.26 -11.68
N ARG A 42 -0.47 -15.89 -11.73
CA ARG A 42 0.46 -16.14 -10.62
C ARG A 42 0.50 -14.94 -9.69
N VAL A 43 0.43 -15.22 -8.40
CA VAL A 43 0.69 -14.21 -7.36
C VAL A 43 2.18 -13.86 -7.38
N GLN A 44 2.48 -12.57 -7.51
CA GLN A 44 3.84 -12.06 -7.52
C GLN A 44 4.45 -12.16 -6.10
N PRO A 45 5.60 -12.83 -5.92
CA PRO A 45 6.27 -12.92 -4.61
C PRO A 45 6.45 -11.56 -3.91
N VAL A 46 6.81 -10.52 -4.67
CA VAL A 46 6.99 -9.17 -4.12
C VAL A 46 5.71 -8.62 -3.48
N ILE A 47 4.53 -8.95 -4.00
CA ILE A 47 3.25 -8.51 -3.44
C ILE A 47 2.99 -9.20 -2.10
N GLU A 48 3.25 -10.51 -1.99
CA GLU A 48 3.11 -11.24 -0.73
C GLU A 48 4.09 -10.74 0.35
N GLU A 49 5.28 -10.32 -0.04
CA GLU A 49 6.27 -9.72 0.88
C GLU A 49 5.86 -8.33 1.38
N LEU A 50 5.15 -7.55 0.57
CA LEU A 50 4.79 -6.16 0.89
C LEU A 50 3.47 -6.04 1.66
N LYS A 51 2.51 -6.94 1.46
CA LYS A 51 1.24 -6.99 2.21
C LYS A 51 1.40 -6.92 3.74
N PRO A 52 2.22 -7.75 4.41
CA PRO A 52 2.38 -7.69 5.86
C PRO A 52 3.00 -6.37 6.32
N LYS A 53 3.87 -5.74 5.50
CA LYS A 53 4.45 -4.43 5.80
C LYS A 53 3.38 -3.33 5.73
N ALA A 54 2.50 -3.37 4.74
CA ALA A 54 1.38 -2.43 4.63
C ALA A 54 0.42 -2.56 5.83
N ARG A 55 0.11 -3.79 6.26
CA ARG A 55 -0.69 -4.05 7.47
C ARG A 55 -0.03 -3.50 8.74
N ALA A 56 1.26 -3.80 8.95
CA ALA A 56 2.01 -3.29 10.10
C ALA A 56 2.12 -1.76 10.08
N ALA A 57 2.19 -1.15 8.90
CA ALA A 57 2.16 0.29 8.71
C ALA A 57 0.75 0.89 8.82
N GLY A 58 -0.29 0.10 9.13
CA GLY A 58 -1.70 0.49 9.20
C GLY A 58 -2.24 1.13 7.92
N LEU A 59 -1.75 0.65 6.77
CA LEU A 59 -2.17 1.02 5.42
C LEU A 59 -2.97 -0.12 4.79
N TRP A 60 -3.85 -0.73 5.58
CA TRP A 60 -4.70 -1.84 5.18
C TRP A 60 -6.15 -1.40 5.22
N ASN A 61 -6.98 -1.94 4.31
CA ASN A 61 -8.42 -1.71 4.29
C ASN A 61 -8.87 -0.23 4.41
N LEU A 62 -8.06 0.73 3.92
CA LEU A 62 -8.32 2.18 4.05
C LEU A 62 -9.61 2.67 3.38
N PHE A 63 -10.25 1.84 2.56
CA PHE A 63 -11.53 2.11 1.90
C PHE A 63 -12.74 1.68 2.75
N LEU A 64 -12.53 0.87 3.79
CA LEU A 64 -13.59 0.52 4.72
C LEU A 64 -13.82 1.72 5.67
N PRO A 65 -15.09 2.12 5.92
CA PRO A 65 -15.39 3.06 6.99
C PRO A 65 -14.98 2.44 8.33
N ASP A 66 -14.57 3.25 9.32
CA ASP A 66 -14.06 2.81 10.63
C ASP A 66 -14.91 1.63 11.18
N SER A 67 -14.39 0.42 11.02
CA SER A 67 -14.94 -0.85 11.49
C SER A 67 -13.80 -1.63 12.14
N GLU A 68 -14.14 -2.57 13.02
CA GLU A 68 -13.16 -3.42 13.72
C GLU A 68 -12.27 -4.26 12.77
N ASP A 69 -12.62 -4.32 11.48
CA ASP A 69 -11.91 -5.06 10.42
C ASP A 69 -10.97 -4.17 9.56
N GLY A 70 -10.82 -2.88 9.91
CA GLY A 70 -10.00 -1.87 9.23
C GLY A 70 -8.54 -1.86 9.67
#